data_AF-A0A842WUW3-F1
#
_entry.id   AF-A0A842WUW3-F1
#
_cell.length_a   1.000
_cell.length_b   1.000
_cell.length_c   1.000
_cell.angle_alpha   90.00
_cell.angle_beta   90.00
_cell.angle_gamma   90.00
#
_symmetry.space_group_name_H-M   'P 1'
#
loop_
_entity.id
_entity.type
_entity.pdbx_description
1 polymer ?
#
loop_
_entity_poly.entity_id
_entity_poly.type
_entity_poly.pdbx_seq_one_letter_code
_entity_poly.pdbx_strand_id
1 'polypeptide(L)'
;MSNSFRMKLEDIQPSQLYISRKKLNKIMKLFETNREYLLPPIPIKKLNGYMMSTDGHTRAIAWFLNGHEEVECEWEDCDLDWEAYAICIDWCIEEGINSLTDLKERIVSHETYKIVWLDRCQIMQEELEER
;
A
#
# COMPACT_ATOMS: atom_id res chain seq x y z
N MET A 1 -2.81 -6.97 23.39
CA MET A 1 -3.50 -5.67 23.24
C MET A 1 -3.25 -5.24 21.82
N SER A 2 -4.28 -5.06 21.00
CA SER A 2 -4.10 -4.56 19.64
C SER A 2 -3.55 -3.13 19.77
N ASN A 3 -2.29 -2.95 19.42
CA ASN A 3 -1.61 -1.66 19.49
C ASN A 3 -1.93 -0.85 18.21
N SER A 4 -3.21 -0.81 17.86
CA SER A 4 -3.67 -0.10 16.68
C SER A 4 -3.87 1.37 16.96
N PHE A 5 -3.64 2.18 15.94
CA PHE A 5 -3.79 3.63 15.98
C PHE A 5 -4.45 4.09 14.68
N ARG A 6 -4.84 5.36 14.61
CA ARG A 6 -5.42 5.93 13.37
C ARG A 6 -4.46 6.89 12.73
N MET A 7 -4.45 6.88 11.41
CA MET A 7 -3.75 7.85 10.58
C MET A 7 -4.66 8.28 9.45
N LYS A 8 -4.48 9.51 8.99
CA LYS A 8 -5.08 9.95 7.74
C LYS A 8 -4.39 9.26 6.58
N LEU A 9 -5.17 8.91 5.56
CA LEU A 9 -4.67 8.31 4.33
C LEU A 9 -3.74 9.26 3.55
N GLU A 10 -3.94 10.57 3.68
CA GLU A 10 -3.07 11.61 3.11
C GLU A 10 -1.68 11.67 3.76
N ASP A 11 -1.55 11.20 5.01
CA ASP A 11 -0.31 11.26 5.79
C ASP A 11 0.55 9.98 5.67
N ILE A 12 0.10 8.98 4.91
CA ILE A 12 0.79 7.69 4.76
C ILE A 12 1.44 7.59 3.38
N GLN A 13 2.75 7.46 3.36
CA GLN A 13 3.52 7.23 2.14
C GLN A 13 3.34 5.78 1.63
N PRO A 14 2.87 5.58 0.40
CA PRO A 14 2.84 4.24 -0.18
C PRO A 14 4.24 3.76 -0.57
N SER A 15 4.37 2.44 -0.59
CA SER A 15 5.48 1.66 -1.13
C SER A 15 5.07 0.84 -2.38
N GLN A 16 3.93 1.18 -3.01
CA GLN A 16 3.41 0.49 -4.19
C GLN A 16 2.87 1.50 -5.20
N LEU A 17 3.25 1.34 -6.47
CA LEU A 17 2.89 2.29 -7.54
C LEU A 17 1.46 2.12 -8.07
N TYR A 18 0.91 0.90 -8.04
CA TYR A 18 -0.33 0.57 -8.73
C TYR A 18 -1.25 -0.29 -7.88
N ILE A 19 -2.56 -0.20 -8.14
CA ILE A 19 -3.56 -1.09 -7.53
C ILE A 19 -4.12 -2.02 -8.60
N SER A 20 -4.14 -3.32 -8.31
CA SER A 20 -4.86 -4.28 -9.14
C SER A 20 -6.38 -4.12 -8.93
N ARG A 21 -7.11 -3.76 -9.99
CA ARG A 21 -8.58 -3.67 -9.97
C ARG A 21 -9.23 -4.98 -9.53
N LYS A 22 -8.66 -6.13 -9.89
CA LYS A 22 -9.14 -7.45 -9.45
C LYS A 22 -9.00 -7.64 -7.95
N LYS A 23 -7.89 -7.19 -7.34
CA LYS A 23 -7.71 -7.23 -5.89
C LYS A 23 -8.68 -6.25 -5.21
N LEU A 24 -8.78 -5.02 -5.73
CA LEU A 24 -9.68 -3.99 -5.20
C LEU A 24 -11.14 -4.44 -5.20
N ASN A 25 -11.64 -5.01 -6.30
CA ASN A 25 -13.01 -5.52 -6.39
C ASN A 25 -13.33 -6.59 -5.34
N LYS A 26 -12.34 -7.38 -4.89
CA LYS A 26 -12.56 -8.34 -3.80
C LYS A 26 -12.76 -7.65 -2.46
N ILE A 27 -12.00 -6.59 -2.21
CA ILE A 27 -12.11 -5.79 -0.99
C ILE A 27 -13.40 -4.98 -0.98
N MET A 28 -13.79 -4.38 -2.12
CA MET A 28 -15.03 -3.60 -2.24
C MET A 28 -16.28 -4.40 -1.89
N LYS A 29 -16.31 -5.72 -2.15
CA LYS A 29 -17.40 -6.61 -1.73
C LYS A 29 -17.62 -6.64 -0.22
N LEU A 30 -16.59 -6.36 0.58
CA LEU A 30 -16.74 -6.26 2.03
C LEU A 30 -17.52 -5.00 2.40
N PHE A 31 -17.22 -3.86 1.79
CA PHE A 31 -17.98 -2.62 1.96
C PHE A 31 -19.42 -2.76 1.47
N GLU A 32 -19.64 -3.36 0.29
CA GLU A 32 -20.99 -3.64 -0.24
C GLU A 32 -21.84 -4.50 0.71
N THR A 33 -21.20 -5.29 1.58
CA THR A 33 -21.86 -6.17 2.53
C THR A 33 -21.74 -5.71 3.98
N ASN A 34 -21.29 -4.47 4.24
CA ASN A 34 -21.06 -3.89 5.57
C ASN A 34 -20.16 -4.79 6.46
N ARG A 35 -19.12 -5.35 5.87
CA ARG A 35 -18.14 -6.27 6.49
C ARG A 35 -16.70 -5.74 6.41
N GLU A 36 -16.53 -4.45 6.19
CA GLU A 36 -15.25 -3.76 6.20
C GLU A 36 -14.52 -3.89 7.55
N TYR A 37 -15.23 -4.14 8.66
CA TYR A 37 -14.65 -4.47 9.97
C TYR A 37 -13.79 -5.74 9.97
N LEU A 38 -13.87 -6.58 8.92
CA LEU A 38 -13.00 -7.75 8.74
C LEU A 38 -11.64 -7.39 8.12
N LEU A 39 -11.47 -6.15 7.66
CA LEU A 39 -10.18 -5.70 7.11
C LEU A 39 -9.20 -5.47 8.25
N PRO A 40 -8.00 -6.08 8.19
CA PRO A 40 -6.97 -5.80 9.18
C PRO A 40 -6.48 -4.35 9.06
N PRO A 41 -5.86 -3.82 10.14
CA PRO A 41 -5.15 -2.54 10.09
C PRO A 41 -4.09 -2.49 8.99
N ILE A 42 -3.73 -1.29 8.56
CA ILE A 42 -2.64 -1.05 7.61
C ILE A 42 -1.32 -1.11 8.38
N PRO A 43 -0.38 -2.00 8.02
CA PRO A 43 0.92 -2.04 8.68
C PRO A 43 1.77 -0.84 8.28
N ILE A 44 2.33 -0.14 9.27
CA ILE A 44 3.07 1.11 9.12
C ILE A 44 4.49 0.95 9.66
N LYS A 45 5.46 1.46 8.90
CA LYS A 45 6.85 1.58 9.31
C LYS A 45 7.29 3.05 9.22
N LYS A 46 8.17 3.48 10.12
CA LYS A 46 8.94 4.71 9.91
C LYS A 46 10.24 4.38 9.19
N LEU A 47 10.40 4.84 7.96
CA LEU A 47 11.59 4.61 7.13
C LEU A 47 11.97 5.90 6.42
N ASN A 48 13.25 6.29 6.48
CA ASN A 48 13.79 7.50 5.83
C ASN A 48 12.99 8.79 6.10
N GLY A 49 12.41 8.90 7.31
CA GLY A 49 11.60 10.06 7.71
C GLY A 49 10.12 9.98 7.30
N TYR A 50 9.74 9.01 6.47
CA TYR A 50 8.36 8.77 6.05
C TYR A 50 7.64 7.81 7.00
N MET A 51 6.34 8.06 7.21
CA MET A 51 5.42 7.07 7.74
C MET A 51 4.83 6.30 6.56
N MET A 52 5.38 5.12 6.28
CA MET A 52 5.08 4.35 5.07
C MET A 52 4.26 3.09 5.37
N SER A 53 3.41 2.66 4.44
CA SER A 53 2.67 1.39 4.55
C SER A 53 3.45 0.22 3.92
N THR A 54 3.76 -0.85 4.66
CA THR A 54 4.47 -2.02 4.09
C THR A 54 3.53 -2.89 3.25
N ASP A 55 2.28 -3.00 3.66
CA ASP A 55 1.20 -3.64 2.92
C ASP A 55 -0.08 -2.81 3.07
N GLY A 56 -1.18 -3.25 2.45
CA GLY A 56 -2.52 -2.74 2.72
C GLY A 56 -2.95 -1.64 1.75
N HIS A 57 -2.17 -1.30 0.72
CA HIS A 57 -2.51 -0.22 -0.23
C HIS A 57 -3.85 -0.44 -0.95
N THR A 58 -4.22 -1.70 -1.25
CA THR A 58 -5.54 -2.01 -1.82
C THR A 58 -6.67 -1.79 -0.80
N ARG A 59 -6.43 -2.08 0.49
CA ARG A 59 -7.37 -1.84 1.58
C ARG A 59 -7.52 -0.33 1.82
N ALA A 60 -6.41 0.40 1.84
CA ALA A 60 -6.38 1.86 1.93
C ALA A 60 -7.24 2.53 0.86
N ILE A 61 -7.04 2.14 -0.41
CA ILE A 61 -7.82 2.70 -1.51
C ILE A 61 -9.30 2.31 -1.40
N ALA A 62 -9.62 1.12 -0.92
CA ALA A 62 -11.02 0.77 -0.66
C ALA A 62 -11.65 1.68 0.41
N TRP A 63 -10.97 1.93 1.53
CA TRP A 63 -11.42 2.89 2.55
C TRP A 63 -11.62 4.29 1.96
N PHE A 64 -10.63 4.79 1.21
CA PHE A 64 -10.67 6.10 0.56
C PHE A 64 -11.87 6.24 -0.39
N LEU A 65 -12.08 5.25 -1.27
CA LEU A 65 -13.16 5.26 -2.26
C LEU A 65 -14.56 5.15 -1.61
N ASN A 66 -14.66 4.69 -0.36
CA ASN A 66 -15.89 4.68 0.42
C ASN A 66 -16.04 5.93 1.31
N GLY A 67 -15.25 6.98 1.07
CA GLY A 67 -15.41 8.29 1.72
C GLY A 67 -14.73 8.42 3.08
N HIS A 68 -13.85 7.49 3.44
CA HIS A 68 -13.08 7.59 4.68
C HIS A 68 -11.77 8.32 4.44
N GLU A 69 -11.43 9.23 5.37
CA GLU A 69 -10.17 10.00 5.34
C GLU A 69 -9.08 9.36 6.21
N GLU A 70 -9.48 8.52 7.16
CA GLU A 70 -8.61 7.85 8.12
C GLU A 70 -8.79 6.33 8.08
N VAL A 71 -7.73 5.61 8.46
CA VAL A 71 -7.71 4.16 8.56
C VAL A 71 -7.09 3.71 9.87
N GLU A 72 -7.46 2.51 10.30
CA GLU A 72 -6.76 1.83 11.37
C GLU A 72 -5.41 1.31 10.87
N CYS A 73 -4.39 1.54 11.67
CA CYS A 73 -3.00 1.21 11.41
C CYS A 73 -2.41 0.41 12.56
N GLU A 74 -1.37 -0.36 12.27
CA GLU A 74 -0.55 -1.04 13.26
C GLU A 74 0.92 -0.87 12.92
N TRP A 75 1.81 -1.00 13.91
CA TRP A 75 3.25 -0.92 13.64
C TRP A 75 3.74 -2.22 13.00
N GLU A 76 4.55 -2.08 11.95
CA GLU A 76 5.27 -3.20 11.34
C GLU A 76 6.44 -3.61 12.23
N ASP A 77 6.31 -4.80 12.82
CA ASP A 77 7.29 -5.40 13.71
C ASP A 77 8.15 -6.48 13.02
N CYS A 78 7.79 -6.89 11.79
CA CYS A 78 8.61 -7.83 11.02
C CYS A 78 9.88 -7.14 10.51
N ASP A 79 10.99 -7.88 10.46
CA ASP A 79 12.20 -7.44 9.77
C ASP A 79 12.07 -7.78 8.27
N LEU A 80 11.86 -6.75 7.46
CA LEU A 80 11.68 -6.85 6.01
C LEU A 80 12.92 -6.32 5.29
N ASP A 81 12.99 -6.52 3.98
CA ASP A 81 14.03 -5.92 3.14
C ASP A 81 13.84 -4.39 3.04
N TRP A 82 14.40 -3.65 3.99
CA TRP A 82 14.25 -2.21 4.08
C TRP A 82 14.91 -1.46 2.92
N GLU A 83 15.90 -2.07 2.26
CA GLU A 83 16.52 -1.48 1.07
C GLU A 83 15.53 -1.52 -0.11
N ALA A 84 14.87 -2.65 -0.32
CA ALA A 84 13.80 -2.77 -1.31
C ALA A 84 12.62 -1.83 -1.05
N TYR A 85 12.22 -1.68 0.21
CA TYR A 85 11.16 -0.72 0.57
C TYR A 85 11.59 0.72 0.32
N ALA A 86 12.85 1.08 0.60
CA ALA A 86 13.37 2.41 0.29
C ALA A 86 13.31 2.69 -1.22
N ILE A 87 13.72 1.73 -2.07
CA ILE A 87 13.60 1.84 -3.53
C ILE A 87 12.14 2.01 -3.96
N CYS A 88 11.22 1.24 -3.37
CA CYS A 88 9.79 1.36 -3.67
C CYS A 88 9.22 2.73 -3.30
N ILE A 89 9.66 3.32 -2.18
CA ILE A 89 9.27 4.68 -1.77
C ILE A 89 9.81 5.70 -2.77
N ASP A 90 11.08 5.59 -3.15
CA ASP A 90 11.71 6.50 -4.10
C ASP A 90 10.96 6.48 -5.45
N TRP A 91 10.61 5.30 -5.96
CA TRP A 91 9.76 5.20 -7.16
C TRP A 91 8.40 5.89 -6.99
N CYS A 92 7.78 5.79 -5.83
CA CYS A 92 6.50 6.48 -5.57
C CYS A 92 6.69 8.01 -5.64
N ILE A 93 7.73 8.53 -4.99
CA ILE A 93 8.03 9.97 -4.96
C ILE A 93 8.32 10.48 -6.39
N GLU A 94 9.14 9.77 -7.16
CA GLU A 94 9.47 10.11 -8.56
C GLU A 94 8.23 10.16 -9.45
N GLU A 95 7.25 9.29 -9.19
CA GLU A 95 5.96 9.22 -9.89
C GLU A 95 4.91 10.20 -9.36
N GLY A 96 5.27 11.05 -8.38
CA GLY A 96 4.38 12.02 -7.75
C GLY A 96 3.35 11.41 -6.80
N ILE A 97 3.58 10.19 -6.32
CA ILE A 97 2.72 9.46 -5.39
C ILE A 97 3.25 9.69 -3.97
N ASN A 98 2.66 10.64 -3.26
CA ASN A 98 3.11 11.10 -1.95
C ASN A 98 2.18 10.66 -0.81
N SER A 99 1.04 10.07 -1.13
CA SER A 99 0.07 9.57 -0.18
C SER A 99 -0.66 8.33 -0.69
N LEU A 100 -1.29 7.56 0.21
CA LEU A 100 -2.14 6.43 -0.18
C LEU A 100 -3.29 6.87 -1.09
N THR A 101 -3.77 8.12 -0.95
CA THR A 101 -4.89 8.64 -1.76
C THR A 101 -4.54 8.85 -3.23
N ASP A 102 -3.25 9.09 -3.55
CA ASP A 102 -2.77 9.27 -4.93
C ASP A 102 -2.93 7.99 -5.77
N LEU A 103 -2.97 6.83 -5.11
CA LEU A 103 -3.16 5.54 -5.77
C LEU A 103 -4.55 5.36 -6.39
N LYS A 104 -5.52 6.24 -6.11
CA LYS A 104 -6.85 6.22 -6.73
C LYS A 104 -6.77 6.34 -8.27
N GLU A 105 -5.81 7.10 -8.77
CA GLU A 105 -5.58 7.30 -10.22
C GLU A 105 -4.69 6.20 -10.83
N ARG A 106 -4.19 5.27 -10.00
CA ARG A 106 -3.25 4.20 -10.40
C ARG A 106 -3.89 2.82 -10.36
N ILE A 107 -5.23 2.73 -10.51
CA ILE A 107 -5.97 1.46 -10.52
C ILE A 107 -6.00 0.85 -11.94
N VAL A 108 -5.22 -0.21 -12.13
CA VAL A 108 -5.02 -0.86 -13.44
C VAL A 108 -5.64 -2.26 -13.51
N SER A 109 -5.71 -2.84 -14.72
CA SER A 109 -6.14 -4.23 -14.89
C SER A 109 -5.20 -5.19 -14.14
N HIS A 110 -5.67 -6.40 -13.83
CA HIS A 110 -4.81 -7.36 -13.13
C HIS A 110 -3.58 -7.77 -13.95
N GLU A 111 -3.74 -7.94 -15.26
CA GLU A 111 -2.62 -8.32 -16.14
C GLU A 111 -1.63 -7.17 -16.28
N THR A 112 -2.11 -5.92 -16.40
CA THR A 112 -1.24 -4.74 -16.36
C THR A 112 -0.49 -4.66 -15.04
N TYR A 113 -1.18 -4.84 -13.90
CA TYR A 113 -0.56 -4.80 -12.57
C TYR A 113 0.57 -5.81 -12.41
N LYS A 114 0.46 -7.01 -13.00
CA LYS A 114 1.56 -7.98 -12.97
C LYS A 114 2.80 -7.37 -13.62
N ILE A 115 2.66 -6.82 -14.82
CA ILE A 115 3.78 -6.26 -15.58
C ILE A 115 4.35 -5.01 -14.92
N VAL A 116 3.51 -4.01 -14.65
CA VAL A 116 4.00 -2.68 -14.21
C VAL A 116 4.41 -2.62 -12.75
N TRP A 117 4.07 -3.64 -11.96
CA TRP A 117 4.37 -3.68 -10.54
C TRP A 117 5.07 -4.97 -10.12
N LEU A 118 4.47 -6.14 -10.33
CA LEU A 118 5.06 -7.39 -9.83
C LEU A 118 6.38 -7.72 -10.54
N ASP A 119 6.42 -7.65 -11.87
CA ASP A 119 7.64 -7.94 -12.64
C ASP A 119 8.72 -6.90 -12.32
N ARG A 120 8.35 -5.62 -12.15
CA ARG A 120 9.27 -4.57 -11.73
C ARG A 120 9.87 -4.83 -10.34
N CYS A 121 9.05 -5.22 -9.37
CA CYS A 121 9.54 -5.58 -8.03
C CYS A 121 10.43 -6.82 -8.07
N GLN A 122 10.06 -7.82 -8.89
CA GLN A 122 10.85 -9.04 -9.04
C GLN A 122 12.25 -8.73 -9.57
N ILE A 123 12.37 -7.95 -10.65
CA ILE A 123 13.67 -7.54 -11.21
C ILE A 123 14.52 -6.82 -10.16
N MET A 124 13.94 -5.86 -9.44
CA MET A 124 14.65 -5.13 -8.39
C MET A 124 15.15 -6.05 -7.26
N GLN A 125 14.34 -7.04 -6.86
CA GLN A 125 14.75 -8.02 -5.85
C GLN A 125 15.91 -8.90 -6.34
N GLU A 126 15.84 -9.39 -7.57
CA GLU A 126 16.93 -10.16 -8.21
C GLU A 126 18.23 -9.33 -8.26
N GLU A 127 18.15 -8.05 -8.64
CA GLU A 127 19.30 -7.14 -8.66
C GLU A 127 19.89 -6.87 -7.26
N LEU A 128 19.06 -6.84 -6.20
CA LEU A 128 19.54 -6.70 -4.82
C LEU A 128 20.22 -7.96 -4.30
N GLU A 129 19.73 -9.14 -4.67
CA GLU A 129 20.32 -10.43 -4.27
C GLU A 129 21.69 -10.69 -4.93
N GLU A 130 21.94 -10.12 -6.11
CA GLU A 130 23.20 -10.26 -6.85
C GLU A 130 24.34 -9.33 -6.37
N ARG A 131 24.07 -8.43 -5.42
CA ARG A 131 25.04 -7.45 -4.87
C ARG A 131 25.89 -8.02 -3.73
#